data_AF-A0A353XU36-F1
#
_entry.id   AF-A0A353XU36-F1
#
_cell.length_a   1.000
_cell.length_b   1.000
_cell.length_c   1.000
_cell.angle_alpha   90.00
_cell.angle_beta   90.00
_cell.angle_gamma   90.00
#
_symmetry.space_group_name_H-M   'P 1'
#
loop_
_entity.id
_entity.type
_entity.pdbx_description
1 polymer ?
#
loop_
_entity_poly.entity_id
_entity_poly.type
_entity_poly.pdbx_seq_one_letter_code
_entity_poly.pdbx_strand_id
1 'polypeptide(L)' 'MTKHYDYISIGGGSGGIASLNRAAMYGKKCAIIEASHLGGTCVNLGCVPKKVMW' A
#
# COMPACT_ATOMS: atom_id res chain seq x y z
N MET A 1 13.69 19.47 7.35
CA MET A 1 12.44 19.66 8.11
C MET A 1 11.71 18.33 8.17
N THR A 2 11.37 17.84 9.36
CA THR A 2 10.68 16.56 9.56
C THR A 2 9.17 16.72 9.31
N LYS A 3 8.54 15.73 8.66
CA LYS A 3 7.09 15.70 8.46
C LYS A 3 6.48 14.66 9.41
N HIS A 4 5.51 15.08 10.21
CA HIS A 4 4.76 14.20 11.09
C HIS A 4 3.50 13.65 10.40
N TYR A 5 3.24 12.36 10.66
CA TYR A 5 2.12 11.57 10.17
C TYR A 5 1.57 10.73 11.34
N ASP A 6 0.28 10.44 11.31
CA ASP A 6 -0.37 9.61 12.33
C ASP A 6 -0.11 8.12 12.08
N TYR A 7 0.07 7.73 10.82
CA TYR A 7 0.32 6.35 10.45
C TYR A 7 1.16 6.27 9.17
N ILE A 8 2.23 5.46 9.22
CA ILE A 8 3.12 5.25 8.10
C ILE A 8 3.20 3.74 7.83
N SER A 9 2.98 3.34 6.58
CA SER A 9 3.24 1.97 6.14
C SER A 9 4.48 1.92 5.27
N ILE A 10 5.33 0.92 5.53
CA ILE A 10 6.49 0.59 4.71
C ILE A 10 6.09 -0.62 3.87
N GLY A 11 5.87 -0.38 2.58
CA GLY A 11 5.32 -1.33 1.61
C GLY A 11 3.93 -0.92 1.11
N GLY A 12 3.84 -0.61 -0.18
CA GLY A 12 2.65 -0.37 -0.97
C GLY A 12 2.00 -1.63 -1.54
N GLY A 13 2.14 -2.76 -0.85
CA GLY A 13 1.43 -3.99 -1.19
C GLY A 13 -0.02 -4.00 -0.68
N SER A 14 -0.74 -5.11 -0.90
CA SER A 14 -2.16 -5.23 -0.54
C SER A 14 -2.46 -4.85 0.91
N GLY A 15 -1.66 -5.32 1.86
CA GLY A 15 -1.85 -5.04 3.29
C GLY A 15 -1.59 -3.57 3.64
N GLY A 16 -0.49 -2.99 3.15
CA GLY A 16 -0.12 -1.60 3.44
C GLY A 16 -1.14 -0.60 2.88
N ILE A 17 -1.57 -0.81 1.63
CA ILE A 17 -2.60 0.01 1.00
C ILE A 17 -3.94 -0.14 1.73
N ALA A 18 -4.38 -1.38 2.01
CA ALA A 18 -5.68 -1.60 2.67
C ALA A 18 -5.72 -0.97 4.08
N SER A 19 -4.64 -1.13 4.86
CA SER A 19 -4.54 -0.57 6.21
C SER A 19 -4.55 0.95 6.20
N LEU A 20 -3.74 1.58 5.34
CA LEU A 20 -3.68 3.05 5.26
C LEU A 20 -4.96 3.65 4.68
N ASN A 21 -5.59 3.01 3.69
CA ASN A 21 -6.89 3.46 3.20
C ASN A 21 -7.92 3.47 4.33
N ARG A 22 -7.97 2.42 5.16
CA ARG A 22 -8.87 2.37 6.31
C ARG A 22 -8.53 3.45 7.33
N ALA A 23 -7.27 3.67 7.65
CA ALA A 23 -6.85 4.71 8.59
C ALA A 23 -7.18 6.12 8.07
N ALA A 24 -6.99 6.38 6.78
CA ALA A 24 -7.33 7.64 6.13
C ALA A 24 -8.84 7.91 6.18
N MET A 25 -9.69 6.88 6.01
CA MET A 25 -11.14 7.00 6.19
C MET A 25 -11.54 7.43 7.61
N TYR A 26 -10.72 7.12 8.62
CA TYR A 26 -10.91 7.60 10.00
C TYR A 26 -10.22 8.94 10.28
N GLY A 27 -9.85 9.69 9.22
CA GLY A 27 -9.28 11.03 9.32
C GLY A 27 -7.80 11.07 9.72
N LYS A 28 -7.08 9.93 9.69
CA LYS A 28 -5.65 9.90 10.01
C LYS A 28 -4.81 10.39 8.84
N LYS A 29 -3.81 11.23 9.12
CA LYS A 29 -2.83 11.68 8.15
C LYS A 29 -1.83 10.55 7.88
N CYS A 30 -2.00 9.89 6.75
CA CYS A 30 -1.28 8.68 6.39
C CYS A 30 -0.13 8.94 5.40
N ALA A 31 0.92 8.13 5.46
CA ALA A 31 1.95 8.05 4.43
C ALA A 31 2.27 6.60 4.08
N ILE A 32 2.54 6.34 2.80
CA ILE A 32 3.02 5.05 2.32
C ILE A 32 4.40 5.22 1.73
N ILE A 33 5.30 4.29 2.02
CA ILE A 33 6.64 4.25 1.44
C ILE A 33 6.74 2.95 0.65
N GLU A 34 6.86 3.05 -0.67
CA GLU A 34 7.04 1.91 -1.57
C GLU A 34 8.29 2.15 -2.41
N ALA A 35 9.14 1.14 -2.51
CA ALA A 35 10.41 1.23 -3.23
C ALA A 35 10.27 0.85 -4.72
N SER A 36 9.20 0.13 -5.07
CA SER A 36 8.92 -0.37 -6.41
C SER A 36 7.50 0.00 -6.84
N HIS A 37 6.70 -0.96 -7.30
CA HIS A 37 5.37 -0.74 -7.86
C HIS A 37 4.28 -0.89 -6.80
N LEU A 38 3.36 0.08 -6.77
CA LEU A 38 2.15 0.01 -5.94
C LEU A 38 1.32 -1.24 -6.30
N GLY A 39 0.63 -1.79 -5.30
CA GLY A 39 -0.08 -3.06 -5.39
C GLY A 39 0.78 -4.28 -5.04
N GLY A 40 2.11 -4.11 -4.97
CA GLY A 40 3.06 -5.15 -4.54
C GLY A 40 2.98 -6.43 -5.36
N THR A 41 3.32 -7.56 -4.74
CA THR A 41 3.33 -8.87 -5.42
C THR A 41 1.98 -9.24 -6.01
N CYS A 42 0.89 -9.02 -5.27
CA CYS A 42 -0.45 -9.42 -5.68
C CYS A 42 -0.83 -8.87 -7.07
N VAL A 43 -0.57 -7.58 -7.29
CA VAL A 43 -0.94 -6.90 -8.54
C VAL A 43 0.11 -7.12 -9.62
N ASN A 44 1.40 -7.05 -9.29
CA ASN A 44 2.45 -6.95 -10.31
C ASN A 44 3.04 -8.29 -10.71
N LEU A 45 3.18 -9.25 -9.77
CA LEU A 45 3.97 -10.48 -9.97
C LEU A 45 3.31 -11.73 -9.34
N GLY A 46 2.00 -11.67 -9.11
CA GLY A 46 1.31 -12.67 -8.31
C GLY A 46 -0.12 -12.86 -8.79
N CYS A 47 -1.07 -12.64 -7.89
CA CYS A 47 -2.48 -12.98 -8.08
C CYS A 47 -3.07 -12.50 -9.42
N VAL A 48 -2.87 -11.23 -9.79
CA VAL A 48 -3.44 -10.65 -11.01
C VAL A 48 -2.84 -11.27 -12.28
N PRO A 49 -1.52 -11.17 -12.57
CA PRO A 49 -0.96 -11.73 -13.79
C PRO A 49 -1.13 -13.26 -13.85
N LYS A 50 -1.04 -13.96 -12.71
CA LYS A 50 -1.32 -15.39 -12.62
C LYS A 50 -2.74 -15.74 -13.06
N LYS A 51 -3.74 -14.91 -12.70
CA LYS A 51 -5.14 -15.13 -13.07
C LYS A 51 -5.47 -14.70 -14.50
N VAL A 52 -4.71 -13.76 -15.07
CA VAL A 52 -4.83 -13.40 -16.50
C VAL A 52 -4.34 -14.53 -17.41
N MET A 53 -3.31 -15.25 -16.97
CA MET A 53 -2.67 -16.32 -17.75
C MET A 53 -3.26 -17.72 -17.53
N TRP A 54 -4.24 -17.86 -16.64
CA TRP A 54 -4.95 -19.11 -16.34
C TRP A 54 -6.40 -19.01 -16.80
#